data_AF-A0A101WQI4-F1
#
_entry.id   AF-A0A101WQI4-F1
#
_cell.length_a   1.000
_cell.length_b   1.000
_cell.length_c   1.000
_cell.angle_alpha   90.00
_cell.angle_beta   90.00
_cell.angle_gamma   90.00
#
_symmetry.space_group_name_H-M   'P 1'
#
loop_
_entity.id
_entity.type
_entity.pdbx_description
1 polymer ?
#
loop_
_entity_poly.entity_id
_entity_poly.type
_entity_poly.pdbx_seq_one_letter_code
_entity_poly.pdbx_strand_id
1 'polypeptide(L)'
;MGITGGIGNNMYAPDKEITRQEMFTLLYNALEVIDRLPEGTSGKPLSTFSDADRIASWAKDAMALMTETGTISGNGGKLFPANTITRAEMAQVLYNLLVK
;
A
#
# COMPACT_ATOMS: atom_id res chain seq x y z
N MET A 1 16.96 -10.56 -2.00
CA MET A 1 16.80 -9.88 -3.30
C MET A 1 15.38 -10.13 -3.79
N GLY A 2 14.42 -9.28 -3.42
CA GLY A 2 13.00 -9.60 -3.59
C GLY A 2 12.09 -8.44 -3.23
N ILE A 3 12.32 -7.29 -3.86
CA ILE A 3 11.66 -6.03 -3.49
C ILE A 3 10.41 -5.79 -4.34
N THR A 4 10.24 -6.45 -5.49
CA THR A 4 9.02 -6.36 -6.30
C THR A 4 8.76 -7.66 -7.07
N GLY A 5 7.52 -8.14 -7.06
CA GLY A 5 7.04 -9.06 -8.07
C GLY A 5 6.78 -8.27 -9.36
N GLY A 6 7.61 -8.49 -10.39
CA GLY A 6 7.32 -7.98 -11.73
C GLY A 6 6.02 -8.53 -12.29
N ILE A 7 5.59 -8.08 -13.48
CA ILE A 7 4.34 -8.53 -14.12
C ILE A 7 4.39 -9.96 -14.69
N GLY A 8 5.36 -10.78 -14.25
CA GLY A 8 5.80 -12.01 -14.92
C GLY A 8 6.93 -11.76 -15.93
N ASN A 9 7.64 -12.81 -16.36
CA ASN A 9 8.71 -12.78 -17.37
C ASN A 9 9.88 -11.81 -17.12
N ASN A 10 10.30 -11.61 -15.86
CA ASN A 10 11.45 -10.75 -15.52
C ASN A 10 11.30 -9.30 -16.01
N MET A 11 10.06 -8.85 -16.23
CA MET A 11 9.74 -7.54 -16.81
C MET A 11 9.19 -6.60 -15.73
N TYR A 12 9.84 -5.45 -15.62
CA TYR A 12 9.40 -4.35 -14.77
C TYR A 12 8.76 -3.29 -15.66
N ALA A 13 7.48 -2.99 -15.43
CA ALA A 13 6.74 -2.00 -16.21
C ALA A 13 6.51 -0.75 -15.35
N PRO A 14 7.48 0.16 -15.24
CA PRO A 14 7.41 1.34 -14.36
C PRO A 14 6.29 2.32 -14.75
N ASP A 15 5.82 2.28 -16.00
CA ASP A 15 4.74 3.16 -16.47
C ASP A 15 3.34 2.52 -16.33
N LYS A 16 3.27 1.24 -15.96
CA LYS A 16 1.98 0.55 -15.77
C LYS A 16 1.33 1.06 -14.49
N GLU A 17 0.06 1.43 -14.56
CA GLU A 17 -0.72 1.77 -13.39
C GLU A 17 -0.79 0.59 -12.39
N ILE A 18 -0.74 0.92 -11.10
CA ILE A 18 -1.07 -0.02 -10.02
C ILE A 18 -2.22 0.52 -9.20
N THR A 19 -2.98 -0.38 -8.60
CA THR A 19 -4.07 -0.04 -7.69
C THR A 19 -3.54 0.43 -6.33
N ARG A 20 -4.33 1.23 -5.61
CA ARG A 20 -4.01 1.69 -4.26
C ARG A 20 -3.77 0.54 -3.28
N GLN A 21 -4.47 -0.59 -3.42
CA GLN A 21 -4.22 -1.76 -2.57
C GLN A 21 -2.88 -2.45 -2.89
N GLU A 22 -2.50 -2.57 -4.17
CA GLU A 22 -1.19 -3.11 -4.57
C GLU A 22 -0.06 -2.21 -4.06
N MET A 23 -0.29 -0.91 -4.15
CA MET A 23 0.59 0.13 -3.67
C MET A 23 0.90 0.02 -2.17
N PHE A 24 -0.15 -0.01 -1.33
CA PHE A 24 0.03 -0.08 0.12
C PHE A 24 0.60 -1.43 0.57
N THR A 25 0.27 -2.51 -0.14
CA THR A 25 0.85 -3.82 0.13
C THR A 25 2.34 -3.85 -0.17
N LEU A 26 2.77 -3.21 -1.27
CA LEU A 26 4.19 -3.08 -1.58
C LEU A 26 4.94 -2.28 -0.51
N LEU A 27 4.35 -1.18 -0.04
CA LEU A 27 4.93 -0.37 1.03
C LEU A 27 5.02 -1.16 2.35
N TYR A 28 3.95 -1.87 2.72
CA TYR A 28 3.92 -2.74 3.89
C TYR A 28 5.06 -3.77 3.83
N ASN A 29 5.18 -4.51 2.73
CA ASN A 29 6.23 -5.53 2.55
C ASN A 29 7.63 -4.91 2.63
N ALA A 30 7.82 -3.71 2.06
CA ALA A 30 9.11 -3.02 2.10
C ALA A 30 9.49 -2.62 3.54
N LEU A 31 8.52 -2.11 4.31
CA LEU A 31 8.68 -1.74 5.72
C LEU A 31 8.94 -2.96 6.61
N GLU A 32 8.25 -4.07 6.35
CA GLU A 32 8.46 -5.34 7.05
C GLU A 32 9.89 -5.87 6.86
N VAL A 33 10.42 -5.82 5.63
CA VAL A 33 11.79 -6.27 5.32
C VAL A 33 12.86 -5.48 6.08
N ILE A 34 12.59 -4.22 6.41
CA ILE A 34 13.53 -3.34 7.14
C ILE A 34 13.16 -3.17 8.62
N ASP A 35 12.20 -3.95 9.13
CA ASP A 35 11.71 -3.91 10.52
C ASP A 35 11.25 -2.51 10.96
N ARG A 36 10.52 -1.82 10.08
CA ARG A 36 9.95 -0.47 10.31
C ARG A 36 8.46 -0.39 10.02
N LEU A 37 7.72 -1.47 10.28
CA LEU A 37 6.27 -1.39 10.22
C LEU A 37 5.77 -0.30 11.18
N PRO A 38 4.76 0.48 10.77
CA PRO A 38 4.24 1.53 11.62
C PRO A 38 3.55 0.92 12.84
N GLU A 39 3.71 1.58 13.98
CA GLU A 39 3.12 1.18 15.26
C GLU A 39 2.06 2.20 15.72
N GLY A 40 1.13 1.75 16.56
CA GLY A 40 0.11 2.58 17.17
C GLY A 40 -1.29 2.45 16.56
N THR A 41 -2.25 3.20 17.11
CA THR A 41 -3.69 3.10 16.80
C THR A 41 -4.34 4.47 16.59
N SER A 42 -3.58 5.44 16.07
CA SER A 42 -4.04 6.83 15.87
C SER A 42 -5.02 6.98 14.69
N GLY A 43 -5.14 5.96 13.86
CA GLY A 43 -5.98 5.93 12.67
C GLY A 43 -7.35 5.30 12.91
N LYS A 44 -7.86 4.61 11.89
CA LYS A 44 -9.22 4.06 11.87
C LYS A 44 -9.20 2.59 11.43
N PRO A 45 -10.01 1.71 12.04
CA PRO A 45 -10.12 0.32 11.59
C PRO A 45 -10.78 0.25 10.21
N LEU A 46 -10.47 -0.79 9.43
CA LEU A 46 -11.03 -1.00 8.09
C LEU A 46 -12.56 -0.96 8.05
N SER A 47 -13.22 -1.43 9.11
CA SER A 47 -14.69 -1.42 9.26
C SER A 47 -15.31 -0.01 9.19
N THR A 48 -14.51 1.05 9.34
CA THR A 48 -14.96 2.44 9.19
C THR A 48 -15.17 2.84 7.72
N PHE A 49 -14.58 2.10 6.77
CA PHE A 49 -14.60 2.44 5.36
C PHE A 49 -15.66 1.64 4.62
N SER A 50 -16.52 2.35 3.89
CA SER A 50 -17.68 1.76 3.19
C SER A 50 -17.31 0.85 2.01
N ASP A 51 -16.05 0.86 1.58
CA ASP A 51 -15.51 0.05 0.49
C ASP A 51 -14.44 -0.95 0.94
N ALA A 52 -14.39 -1.26 2.25
CA ALA A 52 -13.44 -2.23 2.80
C ALA A 52 -13.66 -3.66 2.27
N ASP A 53 -14.88 -3.98 1.84
CA ASP A 53 -15.24 -5.23 1.16
C ASP A 53 -14.61 -5.36 -0.23
N ARG A 54 -14.26 -4.24 -0.87
CA ARG A 54 -13.59 -4.19 -2.18
C ARG A 54 -12.08 -4.43 -2.07
N ILE A 55 -11.54 -4.54 -0.86
CA ILE A 55 -10.14 -4.86 -0.62
C ILE A 55 -9.93 -6.35 -0.91
N ALA A 56 -8.99 -6.65 -1.81
CA ALA A 56 -8.62 -8.02 -2.09
C ALA A 56 -8.04 -8.69 -0.84
N SER A 57 -8.34 -9.98 -0.63
CA SER A 57 -7.95 -10.68 0.61
C SER A 57 -6.46 -10.60 0.94
N TRP A 58 -5.60 -10.61 -0.08
CA TRP A 58 -4.14 -10.51 0.07
C TRP A 58 -3.65 -9.11 0.50
N ALA A 59 -4.47 -8.08 0.35
CA ALA A 59 -4.14 -6.71 0.73
C ALA A 59 -4.70 -6.32 2.10
N LYS A 60 -5.55 -7.17 2.71
CA LYS A 60 -6.29 -6.80 3.92
C LYS A 60 -5.39 -6.48 5.11
N ASP A 61 -4.37 -7.29 5.35
CA ASP A 61 -3.49 -7.10 6.51
C ASP A 61 -2.67 -5.81 6.37
N ALA A 62 -2.11 -5.60 5.17
CA ALA A 62 -1.38 -4.37 4.85
C ALA A 62 -2.28 -3.14 4.98
N MET A 63 -3.48 -3.17 4.39
CA MET A 63 -4.40 -2.05 4.47
C MET A 63 -4.91 -1.80 5.90
N ALA A 64 -5.16 -2.87 6.67
CA ALA A 64 -5.58 -2.77 8.07
C ALA A 64 -4.53 -2.05 8.91
N LEU A 65 -3.31 -2.58 8.97
CA LEU A 65 -2.24 -1.98 9.74
C LEU A 65 -2.02 -0.52 9.36
N MET A 66 -1.96 -0.24 8.06
CA MET A 66 -1.69 1.10 7.57
C MET A 66 -2.82 2.07 7.89
N THR A 67 -4.09 1.63 7.87
CA THR A 67 -5.23 2.48 8.28
C THR A 67 -5.31 2.68 9.79
N GLU A 68 -5.03 1.64 10.58
CA GLU A 68 -5.12 1.67 12.05
C GLU A 68 -4.01 2.52 12.67
N THR A 69 -2.82 2.47 12.08
CA THR A 69 -1.67 3.31 12.48
C THR A 69 -1.79 4.75 11.98
N GLY A 70 -2.80 5.07 11.16
CA GLY A 70 -2.98 6.39 10.56
C GLY A 70 -2.00 6.70 9.43
N THR A 71 -1.18 5.73 9.02
CA THR A 71 -0.24 5.86 7.89
C THR A 71 -0.95 6.14 6.57
N ILE A 72 -2.14 5.55 6.39
CA ILE A 72 -3.01 5.82 5.25
C ILE A 72 -4.37 6.32 5.72
N SER A 73 -4.93 7.25 4.97
CA SER A 73 -6.26 7.79 5.20
C SER A 73 -7.13 7.64 3.96
N GLY A 74 -8.42 7.43 4.19
CA GLY A 74 -9.43 7.48 3.15
C GLY A 74 -9.93 8.90 2.91
N ASN A 75 -10.70 9.06 1.83
CA ASN A 75 -11.41 10.30 1.52
C ASN A 75 -12.92 10.01 1.46
N GLY A 76 -13.72 10.82 2.15
CA GLY A 76 -15.19 10.66 2.17
C GLY A 76 -15.66 9.31 2.70
N GLY A 77 -14.92 8.69 3.64
CA GLY A 77 -15.25 7.36 4.18
C GLY A 77 -14.93 6.18 3.25
N LYS A 78 -14.04 6.39 2.27
CA LYS A 78 -13.61 5.37 1.30
C LYS A 78 -12.09 5.32 1.14
N LEU A 79 -11.56 4.13 0.89
CA LEU A 79 -10.13 3.89 0.65
C LEU A 79 -9.77 3.82 -0.84
N PHE A 80 -10.77 3.55 -1.68
CA PHE A 80 -10.67 3.38 -3.12
C PHE A 80 -9.63 2.32 -3.52
N PRO A 81 -9.71 1.08 -3.00
CA PRO A 81 -8.63 0.09 -3.12
C PRO A 81 -8.24 -0.22 -4.57
N ALA A 82 -9.22 -0.16 -5.50
CA ALA A 82 -9.03 -0.45 -6.92
C ALA A 82 -8.69 0.78 -7.78
N ASN A 83 -8.69 1.99 -7.23
CA ASN A 83 -8.27 3.17 -7.99
C ASN A 83 -6.78 3.06 -8.30
N THR A 84 -6.41 3.51 -9.50
CA THR A 84 -5.04 3.43 -9.97
C THR A 84 -4.22 4.67 -9.66
N ILE A 85 -2.91 4.47 -9.56
CA ILE A 85 -1.87 5.50 -9.49
C ILE A 85 -0.71 5.07 -10.41
N THR A 86 0.13 6.01 -10.84
CA THR A 86 1.33 5.65 -11.58
C THR A 86 2.37 5.03 -10.64
N ARG A 87 3.16 4.05 -11.13
CA ARG A 87 4.24 3.49 -10.30
C ARG A 87 5.39 4.48 -10.11
N ALA A 88 5.52 5.50 -10.95
CA ALA A 88 6.51 6.57 -10.80
C ALA A 88 6.25 7.39 -9.52
N GLU A 89 4.99 7.80 -9.30
CA GLU A 89 4.59 8.46 -8.04
C GLU A 89 4.91 7.57 -6.83
N MET A 90 4.77 6.25 -6.98
CA MET A 90 5.10 5.31 -5.92
C MET A 90 6.57 5.04 -5.70
N ALA A 91 7.36 4.97 -6.77
CA ALA A 91 8.80 4.89 -6.68
C ALA A 91 9.35 6.11 -5.93
N GLN A 92 8.77 7.30 -6.15
CA GLN A 92 9.14 8.50 -5.41
C GLN A 92 8.82 8.40 -3.91
N VAL A 93 7.65 7.87 -3.54
CA VAL A 93 7.27 7.65 -2.13
C VAL A 93 8.23 6.65 -1.47
N LEU A 94 8.50 5.51 -2.12
CA LEU A 94 9.42 4.50 -1.61
C LEU A 94 10.86 5.02 -1.51
N TYR A 95 11.33 5.75 -2.53
CA TYR A 95 12.67 6.38 -2.52
C TYR A 95 12.82 7.33 -1.34
N ASN A 96 11.84 8.20 -1.11
CA ASN A 96 11.86 9.13 0.01
C ASN A 96 11.86 8.42 1.37
N LEU A 97 11.31 7.20 1.44
CA LEU A 97 11.18 6.43 2.67
C LEU A 97 12.43 5.56 2.96
N LEU A 98 13.14 5.12 1.92
CA LEU A 98 14.36 4.31 2.03
C LEU A 98 15.65 5.12 2.11
N VAL A 99 15.66 6.37 1.64
CA VAL A 99 16.86 7.24 1.59
C VAL A 99 16.94 8.19 2.80
N LYS A 100 15.98 8.12 3.72
CA LYS A 100 15.98 8.83 5.01
C LYS A 100 16.22 7.88 6.17
#